data_AF-A0A2E6V932-F1
#
_entry.id   AF-A0A2E6V932-F1
#
_cell.length_a   1.000
_cell.length_b   1.000
_cell.length_c   1.000
_cell.angle_alpha   90.00
_cell.angle_beta   90.00
_cell.angle_gamma   90.00
#
_symmetry.space_group_name_H-M   'P 1'
#
loop_
_entity.id
_entity.type
_entity.pdbx_description
1 polymer ?
#
loop_
_entity_poly.entity_id
_entity_poly.type
_entity_poly.pdbx_seq_one_letter_code
_entity_poly.pdbx_strand_id
1 'polypeptide(L)'
;MDLKQIDFGKAVLKVLELIIVKPFTLPWHIYKSAIINLSNTSSDDSEEKVLSKDFPLFTWFIRMFDALIAIIYPVGAIMAVIAGTNSYTGGFGSFLVTLAATYFAPLGIGLLRELYQISLKMILYLKIISSK
;
A
#
# COMPACT_ATOMS: atom_id res chain seq x y z
N MET A 1 -30.84 -6.44 29.31
CA MET A 1 -29.67 -6.23 28.43
C MET A 1 -28.45 -6.77 29.18
N ASP A 2 -27.98 -7.97 28.84
CA ASP A 2 -26.78 -8.54 29.45
C ASP A 2 -25.56 -7.73 29.01
N LEU A 3 -24.99 -6.99 29.95
CA LEU A 3 -23.71 -6.31 29.76
C LEU A 3 -22.62 -7.38 29.78
N LYS A 4 -22.15 -7.79 28.59
CA LYS A 4 -20.94 -8.62 28.46
C LYS A 4 -19.83 -8.00 29.31
N GLN A 5 -19.35 -8.74 30.32
CA GLN A 5 -18.19 -8.33 31.11
C GLN A 5 -17.03 -8.03 30.17
N ILE A 6 -16.52 -6.80 30.22
CA ILE A 6 -15.37 -6.39 29.44
C ILE A 6 -14.14 -7.00 30.10
N ASP A 7 -13.54 -7.97 29.40
CA ASP A 7 -12.24 -8.51 29.76
C ASP A 7 -11.16 -7.46 29.43
N PHE A 8 -10.84 -6.62 30.41
CA PHE A 8 -9.87 -5.54 30.28
C PHE A 8 -8.50 -6.03 29.82
N GLY A 9 -8.08 -7.23 30.23
CA GLY A 9 -6.80 -7.81 29.80
C GLY A 9 -6.78 -8.08 28.30
N LYS A 10 -7.86 -8.69 27.76
CA LYS A 10 -8.02 -8.87 26.30
C LYS A 10 -8.14 -7.54 25.56
N ALA A 11 -8.81 -6.55 26.14
CA ALA A 11 -8.95 -5.23 25.54
C ALA A 11 -7.59 -4.54 25.40
N VAL A 12 -6.76 -4.55 26.45
CA VAL A 12 -5.40 -3.97 26.43
C VAL A 12 -4.51 -4.70 25.43
N LEU A 13 -4.56 -6.03 25.37
CA LEU A 13 -3.80 -6.81 24.37
C LEU A 13 -4.19 -6.43 22.93
N LYS A 14 -5.49 -6.30 22.64
CA LYS A 14 -5.95 -5.87 21.33
C LYS A 14 -5.54 -4.44 20.99
N VAL A 15 -5.51 -3.54 21.97
CA VAL A 15 -5.03 -2.17 21.78
C VAL A 15 -3.53 -2.18 21.46
N LEU A 16 -2.73 -2.95 22.18
CA LEU A 16 -1.30 -3.13 21.90
C LEU A 16 -1.05 -3.71 20.50
N GLU A 17 -1.81 -4.74 20.12
CA GLU A 17 -1.76 -5.32 18.78
C GLU A 17 -2.08 -4.28 17.70
N LEU A 18 -3.13 -3.47 17.92
CA LEU A 18 -3.56 -2.45 16.97
C LEU A 18 -2.57 -1.28 16.87
N ILE A 19 -1.92 -0.89 17.96
CA ILE A 19 -0.99 0.25 17.96
C ILE A 19 0.40 -0.18 17.49
N ILE A 20 0.87 -1.37 17.84
CA ILE A 20 2.23 -1.81 17.56
C ILE A 20 2.27 -2.72 16.34
N VAL A 21 1.46 -3.77 16.28
CA VAL A 21 1.61 -4.80 15.23
C VAL A 21 1.05 -4.31 13.90
N LYS A 22 -0.08 -3.61 13.91
CA LYS A 22 -0.74 -3.16 12.69
C LYS A 22 0.10 -2.17 11.86
N PRO A 23 0.69 -1.10 12.42
CA PRO A 23 1.50 -0.18 11.62
C PRO A 23 2.71 -0.84 10.95
N PHE A 24 3.27 -1.90 11.54
CA PHE A 24 4.38 -2.64 10.96
C PHE A 24 3.91 -3.68 9.93
N THR A 25 2.77 -4.33 10.15
CA THR A 25 2.25 -5.33 9.19
C THR A 25 1.59 -4.71 7.95
N LEU A 26 1.09 -3.48 8.05
CA LEU A 26 0.44 -2.77 6.93
C LEU A 26 1.33 -2.55 5.70
N PRO A 27 2.57 -2.02 5.80
CA PRO A 27 3.44 -1.87 4.63
C PRO A 27 3.65 -3.18 3.88
N TRP A 28 3.85 -4.27 4.62
CA TRP A 28 3.99 -5.61 4.03
C TRP A 28 2.71 -6.07 3.32
N HIS A 29 1.55 -5.81 3.94
CA HIS A 29 0.26 -6.14 3.33
C HIS A 29 0.04 -5.37 2.02
N ILE A 30 0.34 -4.06 2.01
CA ILE A 30 0.23 -3.21 0.81
C ILE A 30 1.18 -3.70 -0.28
N TYR A 31 2.43 -4.02 0.07
CA TYR A 31 3.40 -4.58 -0.88
C TYR A 31 2.90 -5.88 -1.52
N LYS A 32 2.43 -6.82 -0.71
CA LYS A 32 1.90 -8.09 -1.21
C LYS A 32 0.68 -7.88 -2.11
N SER A 33 -0.24 -7.01 -1.71
CA SER A 33 -1.42 -6.67 -2.52
C SER A 33 -1.03 -6.03 -3.87
N ALA A 34 -0.04 -5.14 -3.89
CA ALA A 34 0.47 -4.56 -5.13
C ALA A 34 1.04 -5.62 -6.09
N ILE A 35 1.83 -6.56 -5.58
CA ILE A 35 2.36 -7.68 -6.39
C ILE A 35 1.23 -8.56 -6.92
N ILE A 36 0.25 -8.90 -6.08
CA ILE A 36 -0.91 -9.71 -6.48
C ILE A 36 -1.67 -9.00 -7.61
N ASN A 37 -1.92 -7.69 -7.48
CA ASN A 37 -2.65 -6.91 -8.48
C ASN A 37 -1.89 -6.84 -9.82
N LEU A 38 -0.56 -6.68 -9.78
CA LEU A 38 0.30 -6.73 -10.96
C LEU A 38 0.33 -8.11 -11.62
N SER A 39 0.29 -9.19 -10.83
CA SER A 39 0.31 -10.55 -11.36
C SER A 39 -1.02 -10.98 -11.99
N ASN A 40 -2.13 -10.42 -11.52
CA ASN A 40 -3.49 -10.79 -11.93
C ASN A 40 -4.11 -9.82 -12.94
N THR A 41 -3.31 -8.91 -13.54
CA THR A 41 -3.81 -7.87 -14.46
C THR A 41 -4.49 -8.44 -15.73
N SER A 42 -4.32 -9.74 -16.00
CA SER A 42 -4.89 -10.45 -17.15
C SER A 42 -6.09 -11.35 -16.82
N SER A 43 -6.56 -11.43 -15.57
CA SER A 43 -7.75 -12.24 -15.27
C SER A 43 -9.02 -11.56 -15.79
N ASP A 44 -9.68 -12.21 -16.73
CA ASP A 44 -10.74 -11.71 -17.62
C ASP A 44 -12.05 -11.25 -16.93
N ASP A 45 -12.12 -11.27 -15.59
CA ASP A 45 -13.37 -11.32 -14.82
C ASP A 45 -13.54 -10.23 -13.74
N SER A 46 -12.83 -9.09 -13.85
CA SER A 46 -12.87 -8.03 -12.83
C SER A 46 -13.46 -6.71 -13.34
N GLU A 47 -14.14 -5.97 -12.46
CA GLU A 47 -14.67 -4.61 -12.66
C GLU A 47 -13.64 -3.65 -13.32
N GLU A 48 -12.35 -3.94 -13.19
CA GLU A 48 -11.25 -3.24 -13.87
C GLU A 48 -11.33 -3.28 -15.41
N LYS A 49 -11.94 -4.29 -16.04
CA LYS A 49 -12.05 -4.36 -17.51
C LYS A 49 -13.05 -3.33 -18.05
N VAL A 50 -14.12 -3.07 -17.31
CA VAL A 50 -15.10 -2.00 -17.63
C VAL A 50 -14.46 -0.63 -17.39
N LEU A 51 -13.74 -0.46 -16.27
CA LEU A 51 -13.01 0.76 -15.93
C LEU A 51 -11.89 1.10 -16.92
N SER A 52 -11.12 0.10 -17.37
CA SER A 52 -10.01 0.29 -18.32
C SER A 52 -10.48 0.65 -19.73
N LYS A 53 -11.68 0.21 -20.14
CA LYS A 53 -12.27 0.59 -21.42
C LYS A 53 -12.73 2.05 -21.43
N ASP A 54 -13.29 2.52 -20.32
CA ASP A 54 -13.84 3.87 -20.20
C ASP A 54 -12.80 4.93 -19.79
N PHE A 55 -11.83 4.54 -18.96
CA PHE A 55 -10.78 5.40 -18.41
C PHE A 55 -9.40 4.70 -18.41
N PRO A 56 -8.85 4.39 -19.60
CA PRO A 56 -7.59 3.63 -19.73
C PRO A 56 -6.40 4.34 -19.09
N LEU A 57 -6.28 5.66 -19.28
CA LEU A 57 -5.16 6.45 -18.75
C LEU A 57 -5.18 6.53 -17.22
N PHE A 58 -6.36 6.69 -16.61
CA PHE A 58 -6.48 6.79 -15.16
C PHE A 58 -6.26 5.43 -14.49
N THR A 59 -6.76 4.36 -15.12
CA THR A 59 -6.50 2.98 -14.66
C THR A 59 -5.00 2.64 -14.76
N TRP A 60 -4.35 3.02 -15.85
CA TRP A 60 -2.89 2.89 -16.00
C TRP A 60 -2.14 3.70 -14.92
N PHE A 61 -2.56 4.93 -14.64
CA PHE A 61 -1.95 5.77 -13.62
C PHE A 61 -2.04 5.15 -12.22
N ILE A 62 -3.20 4.62 -11.83
CA ILE A 62 -3.35 3.89 -10.55
C ILE A 62 -2.43 2.66 -10.51
N ARG A 63 -2.37 1.90 -11.61
CA ARG A 63 -1.50 0.71 -11.71
C ARG A 63 -0.01 1.05 -11.64
N MET A 64 0.40 2.26 -12.02
CA MET A 64 1.79 2.70 -11.79
C MET A 64 2.16 2.73 -10.31
N PHE A 65 1.23 3.05 -9.41
CA PHE A 65 1.51 3.00 -7.97
C PHE A 65 1.81 1.58 -7.51
N ASP A 66 1.13 0.57 -8.06
CA ASP A 66 1.44 -0.84 -7.75
C ASP A 66 2.84 -1.22 -8.21
N ALA A 67 3.22 -0.80 -9.42
CA ALA A 67 4.57 -1.00 -9.93
C ALA A 67 5.63 -0.30 -9.06
N LEU A 68 5.37 0.95 -8.64
CA LEU A 68 6.25 1.71 -7.73
C LEU A 68 6.41 1.00 -6.38
N ILE A 69 5.31 0.49 -5.81
CA ILE A 69 5.34 -0.27 -4.56
C ILE A 69 6.15 -1.57 -4.75
N ALA A 70 5.98 -2.28 -5.86
CA ALA A 70 6.68 -3.54 -6.09
C ALA A 70 8.21 -3.37 -6.20
N ILE A 71 8.68 -2.28 -6.81
CA ILE A 71 10.11 -2.00 -6.96
C ILE A 71 10.76 -1.42 -5.70
N ILE A 72 9.97 -0.89 -4.76
CA ILE A 72 10.54 -0.10 -3.66
C ILE A 72 11.42 -0.93 -2.72
N TYR A 73 11.05 -2.18 -2.46
CA TYR A 73 11.84 -3.07 -1.61
C TYR A 73 13.16 -3.51 -2.28
N PRO A 74 13.16 -3.99 -3.55
CA PRO A 74 14.41 -4.24 -4.27
C PRO A 74 15.32 -3.00 -4.36
N VAL A 75 14.77 -1.85 -4.76
CA VAL A 75 15.54 -0.62 -4.93
C VAL A 75 16.05 -0.11 -3.59
N GLY A 76 15.21 -0.10 -2.56
CA GLY A 76 15.61 0.38 -1.25
C GLY A 76 16.60 -0.54 -0.54
N ALA A 77 16.60 -1.84 -0.82
CA ALA A 77 17.66 -2.75 -0.36
C ALA A 77 19.03 -2.37 -0.97
N ILE A 78 19.07 -2.10 -2.28
CA ILE A 78 20.29 -1.64 -2.96
C ILE A 78 20.74 -0.29 -2.39
N MET A 79 19.82 0.66 -2.24
CA MET A 79 20.10 1.99 -1.67
C MET A 79 20.61 1.91 -0.23
N ALA A 80 20.05 1.01 0.59
CA ALA A 80 20.51 0.81 1.95
C ALA A 80 21.97 0.33 1.99
N VAL A 81 22.34 -0.62 1.13
CA VAL A 81 23.73 -1.13 1.04
C VAL A 81 24.69 -0.02 0.59
N ILE A 82 24.30 0.79 -0.39
CA ILE A 82 25.11 1.94 -0.84
C ILE A 82 25.26 2.98 0.29
N ALA A 83 24.18 3.31 0.98
CA ALA A 83 24.19 4.26 2.09
C ALA A 83 25.02 3.76 3.30
N GLY A 84 25.04 2.43 3.52
CA GLY A 84 25.78 1.78 4.59
C GLY A 84 27.28 1.68 4.37
N THR A 85 27.70 1.53 3.11
CA THR A 85 29.11 1.40 2.72
C THR A 85 29.81 2.75 2.53
N ASN A 86 29.04 3.83 2.41
CA ASN A 86 29.60 5.17 2.23
C ASN A 86 29.79 5.88 3.59
N SER A 87 31.05 6.14 3.93
CA SER A 87 31.41 6.86 5.16
C SER A 87 30.92 8.32 5.18
N TYR A 88 30.68 8.91 4.01
CA TYR A 88 30.24 10.31 3.89
C TYR A 88 28.78 10.52 4.29
N THR A 89 27.94 9.48 4.14
CA THR A 89 26.50 9.55 4.43
C THR A 89 26.15 9.21 5.87
N GLY A 90 27.10 8.78 6.71
CA GLY A 90 26.85 8.33 8.09
C GLY A 90 27.03 6.83 8.32
N GLY A 91 27.55 6.08 7.33
CA GLY A 91 27.88 4.66 7.45
C GLY A 91 26.68 3.79 7.85
N PHE A 92 26.88 2.89 8.83
CA PHE A 92 25.86 1.94 9.27
C PHE A 92 24.57 2.59 9.79
N GLY A 93 24.64 3.80 10.36
CA GLY A 93 23.42 4.52 10.78
C GLY A 93 22.50 4.82 9.60
N SER A 94 23.08 5.20 8.47
CA SER A 94 22.33 5.53 7.25
C SER A 94 21.77 4.31 6.56
N PHE A 95 22.46 3.16 6.65
CA PHE A 95 21.87 1.87 6.29
C PHE A 95 20.55 1.62 7.02
N LEU A 96 20.53 1.77 8.36
CA LEU A 96 19.33 1.52 9.16
C LEU A 96 18.20 2.50 8.84
N VAL A 97 18.53 3.79 8.69
CA VAL A 97 17.53 4.82 8.34
C VAL A 97 16.95 4.56 6.95
N THR A 98 17.78 4.27 5.95
CA THR A 98 17.30 3.96 4.59
C THR A 98 16.45 2.70 4.56
N LEU A 99 16.82 1.67 5.34
CA LEU A 99 16.05 0.44 5.44
C LEU A 99 14.69 0.66 6.11
N ALA A 100 14.65 1.42 7.20
CA ALA A 100 13.40 1.80 7.86
C ALA A 100 12.51 2.67 6.95
N ALA A 101 13.08 3.68 6.29
CA ALA A 101 12.35 4.54 5.37
C ALA A 101 11.76 3.75 4.20
N THR A 102 12.55 2.84 3.61
CA THR A 102 12.10 1.95 2.53
C THR A 102 10.97 1.04 3.00
N TYR A 103 11.07 0.48 4.21
CA TYR A 103 10.08 -0.43 4.75
C TYR A 103 8.69 0.22 4.87
N PHE A 104 8.64 1.47 5.33
CA PHE A 104 7.40 2.22 5.50
C PHE A 104 6.95 2.98 4.24
N ALA A 105 7.81 3.15 3.23
CA ALA A 105 7.45 3.85 2.00
C ALA A 105 6.20 3.29 1.26
N PRO A 106 5.97 1.96 1.18
CA PRO A 106 4.72 1.40 0.65
C PRO A 106 3.45 1.96 1.31
N LEU A 107 3.48 2.31 2.60
CA LEU A 107 2.31 2.92 3.25
C LEU A 107 1.95 4.24 2.60
N GLY A 108 2.91 5.14 2.44
CA GLY A 108 2.67 6.45 1.85
C GLY A 108 2.17 6.36 0.41
N ILE A 109 2.84 5.53 -0.40
CA ILE A 109 2.48 5.32 -1.80
C ILE A 109 1.12 4.62 -1.93
N GLY A 110 0.85 3.63 -1.07
CA GLY A 110 -0.43 2.91 -1.01
C GLY A 110 -1.59 3.82 -0.63
N LEU A 111 -1.40 4.71 0.35
CA LEU A 111 -2.42 5.70 0.72
C LEU A 111 -2.74 6.65 -0.44
N LEU A 112 -1.72 7.16 -1.13
CA LEU A 112 -1.93 8.00 -2.32
C LEU A 112 -2.70 7.24 -3.41
N ARG A 113 -2.33 5.98 -3.67
CA ARG A 113 -3.04 5.12 -4.62
C ARG A 113 -4.51 4.98 -4.26
N GLU A 114 -4.83 4.70 -2.99
CA GLU A 114 -6.20 4.55 -2.52
C GLU A 114 -7.02 5.84 -2.71
N LEU A 115 -6.43 7.02 -2.42
CA LEU A 115 -7.08 8.31 -2.65
C LEU A 115 -7.47 8.50 -4.11
N TYR A 116 -6.56 8.22 -5.05
CA TYR A 116 -6.87 8.30 -6.48
C TYR A 116 -7.90 7.25 -6.92
N GLN A 117 -7.84 6.05 -6.35
CA GLN A 117 -8.79 4.98 -6.67
C GLN A 117 -10.22 5.32 -6.23
N ILE A 118 -10.38 6.00 -5.09
CA ILE A 118 -11.68 6.52 -4.64
C ILE A 118 -12.23 7.53 -5.65
N SER A 119 -11.39 8.46 -6.13
CA SER A 119 -11.80 9.44 -7.15
C SER A 119 -12.28 8.76 -8.43
N LEU A 120 -11.58 7.71 -8.90
CA LEU A 120 -11.99 6.95 -10.09
C LEU A 120 -13.35 6.27 -9.89
N LYS A 121 -13.57 5.63 -8.75
CA LYS A 121 -14.84 4.97 -8.42
C LYS A 121 -16.00 5.97 -8.38
N MET A 122 -15.77 7.18 -7.88
CA MET A 122 -16.77 8.25 -7.87
C MET A 122 -17.15 8.69 -9.29
N ILE A 123 -16.17 8.91 -10.16
CA ILE A 123 -16.41 9.28 -11.56
C ILE A 123 -17.20 8.19 -12.29
N LEU A 124 -16.83 6.92 -12.09
CA LEU A 124 -17.56 5.79 -12.66
C LEU A 124 -19.01 5.75 -12.16
N TYR A 125 -19.23 5.94 -10.85
CA TYR A 125 -20.58 5.93 -10.28
C TYR A 125 -21.46 7.05 -10.85
N LEU A 126 -20.92 8.26 -11.00
CA LEU A 126 -21.63 9.39 -11.64
C LEU A 126 -21.97 9.09 -13.10
N LYS A 127 -21.06 8.46 -13.85
CA LYS A 127 -21.32 8.05 -15.24
C LYS A 127 -22.44 7.02 -15.32
N ILE A 128 -22.45 6.01 -14.45
CA ILE A 128 -23.50 4.98 -14.41
C ILE A 128 -24.88 5.61 -14.15
N ILE A 129 -24.95 6.59 -13.24
CA ILE A 129 -26.20 7.32 -12.95
C ILE A 129 -26.61 8.20 -14.15
N SER A 130 -25.66 8.91 -14.77
CA SER A 130 -25.95 9.79 -15.90
C SER A 130 -26.34 9.05 -17.18
N SER A 131 -25.98 7.77 -17.30
CA SER A 131 -26.32 6.92 -18.45
C SER A 131 -27.62 6.11 -18.26
N LYS A 132 -28.25 6.22 -17.08
CA LYS A 132 -29.59 5.70 -16.78
C LYS A 132 -30.65 6.76 -17.04
#